data_AF-A0A814JKR0-F1
#
_entry.id   AF-A0A814JKR0-F1
#
_cell.length_a   1.000
_cell.length_b   1.000
_cell.length_c   1.000
_cell.angle_alpha   90.00
_cell.angle_beta   90.00
_cell.angle_gamma   90.00
#
_symmetry.space_group_name_H-M   'P 1'
#
loop_
_entity.id
_entity.type
_entity.pdbx_description
1 polymer ?
#
loop_
_entity_poly.entity_id
_entity_poly.type
_entity_poly.pdbx_seq_one_letter_code
_entity_poly.pdbx_strand_id
1 'polypeptide(L)'
;MITTGYNVGIVQLLGQAISKVKLKDPNQQLIVIGICKWGSIKNIKTLTGIDEEKYQKNKRRFKESDDEEAADKLKSGECNLEKNHSHYLMVDDGRYRYFNTENFRTRLCQHME
;
A
#
# COMPACT_ATOMS: atom_id res chain seq x y z
N MET A 1 10.31 8.03 -1.45
CA MET A 1 10.68 6.86 -0.62
C MET A 1 9.89 5.64 -1.09
N ILE A 2 10.51 4.46 -1.13
CA ILE A 2 9.88 3.21 -1.60
C ILE A 2 9.83 2.19 -0.46
N THR A 3 8.67 1.58 -0.22
CA THR A 3 8.43 0.61 0.86
C THR A 3 7.65 -0.61 0.35
N THR A 4 7.37 -1.59 1.22
CA THR A 4 6.53 -2.75 0.87
C THR A 4 5.03 -2.45 0.84
N GLY A 5 4.59 -1.25 1.21
CA GLY A 5 3.18 -0.84 1.11
C GLY A 5 2.24 -1.34 2.21
N TYR A 6 2.63 -2.35 2.97
CA TYR A 6 1.77 -3.00 3.97
C TYR A 6 1.84 -2.32 5.35
N ASN A 7 0.70 -2.17 6.03
CA ASN A 7 0.62 -1.60 7.38
C ASN A 7 1.02 -2.60 8.47
N VAL A 8 2.29 -3.02 8.44
CA VAL A 8 2.90 -3.94 9.41
C VAL A 8 4.38 -3.62 9.61
N GLY A 9 4.91 -4.01 10.77
CA GLY A 9 6.34 -3.91 11.08
C GLY A 9 6.88 -2.48 10.91
N ILE A 10 8.02 -2.35 10.24
CA ILE A 10 8.68 -1.05 10.07
C ILE A 10 7.85 -0.05 9.25
N VAL A 11 7.02 -0.53 8.33
CA VAL A 11 6.20 0.34 7.47
C VAL A 11 5.07 0.99 8.26
N GLN A 12 4.53 0.31 9.28
CA GLN A 12 3.57 0.91 10.21
C GLN A 12 4.20 2.07 10.99
N LEU A 13 5.41 1.89 11.53
CA LEU A 13 6.14 2.95 12.24
C LEU A 13 6.46 4.12 11.31
N LEU A 14 6.82 3.83 10.06
CA LEU A 14 7.06 4.83 9.04
C LEU A 14 5.80 5.65 8.72
N GLY A 15 4.64 4.99 8.60
CA GLY A 15 3.35 5.66 8.43
C GLY A 15 3.04 6.63 9.56
N GLN A 16 3.29 6.23 10.80
CA GLN A 16 3.16 7.09 11.98
C GLN A 16 4.13 8.28 11.98
N ALA A 17 5.33 8.12 11.41
CA ALA A 17 6.27 9.22 11.25
C ALA A 17 5.78 10.19 10.16
N ILE A 18 5.39 9.66 8.99
CA ILE A 18 4.88 10.45 7.85
C ILE A 18 3.70 11.33 8.27
N SER A 19 2.75 10.79 9.04
CA SER A 19 1.57 11.54 9.48
C SER A 19 1.88 12.74 10.38
N LYS A 20 3.08 12.78 10.97
CA LYS A 20 3.56 13.86 11.85
C LYS A 20 4.55 14.80 11.17
N VAL A 21 4.98 14.51 9.94
CA VAL A 21 5.95 15.33 9.21
C VAL A 21 5.34 16.71 8.92
N LYS A 22 6.10 17.75 9.23
CA LYS A 22 5.82 19.12 8.80
C LYS A 22 6.94 19.56 7.87
N LEU A 23 6.62 19.76 6.60
CA LEU A 23 7.57 20.27 5.60
C LEU A 23 7.74 21.78 5.78
N LYS A 24 8.96 22.28 5.54
CA LYS A 24 9.27 23.71 5.69
C LYS A 24 8.60 24.55 4.62
N ASP A 25 8.54 24.03 3.39
CA ASP A 25 7.86 24.65 2.26
C ASP A 25 6.46 24.04 2.11
N PRO A 26 5.38 24.84 2.14
CA PRO A 26 4.01 24.35 1.96
C PRO A 26 3.74 23.75 0.58
N ASN A 27 4.56 24.04 -0.44
CA ASN A 27 4.42 23.48 -1.78
C ASN A 27 5.14 22.14 -1.94
N GLN A 28 5.95 21.73 -0.97
CA GLN A 28 6.60 20.42 -1.00
C GLN A 28 5.64 19.34 -0.53
N GLN A 29 5.74 18.16 -1.15
CA GLN A 29 5.01 16.98 -0.73
C GLN A 29 5.99 15.81 -0.56
N LEU A 30 5.86 15.09 0.55
CA LEU A 30 6.59 13.85 0.76
C LEU A 30 5.94 12.74 -0.08
N ILE A 31 6.68 12.23 -1.08
CA ILE A 31 6.21 11.12 -1.92
C ILE A 31 6.69 9.78 -1.34
N VAL A 32 5.73 8.93 -1.00
CA VAL A 32 5.98 7.58 -0.48
C VAL A 32 5.18 6.57 -1.29
N ILE A 33 5.90 5.65 -1.91
CA ILE A 33 5.38 4.64 -2.82
C ILE A 33 5.45 3.27 -2.13
N GLY A 34 4.31 2.64 -1.93
CA GLY A 34 4.22 1.27 -1.41
C GLY A 34 4.15 0.24 -2.55
N ILE A 35 5.13 -0.67 -2.62
CA ILE A 35 5.16 -1.77 -3.60
C ILE A 35 4.69 -3.07 -2.92
N CYS A 36 3.50 -3.52 -3.26
CA CYS A 36 2.82 -4.64 -2.61
C CYS A 36 2.33 -5.68 -3.62
N LYS A 37 2.12 -6.92 -3.17
CA LYS A 37 1.49 -7.98 -3.97
C LYS A 37 -0.03 -7.85 -3.99
N TRP A 38 -0.60 -7.89 -5.19
CA TRP A 38 -2.05 -7.78 -5.42
C TRP A 38 -2.84 -8.83 -4.63
N GLY A 39 -2.47 -10.11 -4.74
CA GLY A 39 -3.16 -11.23 -4.08
C GLY A 39 -2.97 -11.32 -2.56
N SER A 40 -2.28 -10.36 -1.94
CA SER A 40 -2.06 -10.27 -0.49
C SER A 40 -2.62 -8.99 0.12
N ILE A 41 -3.34 -8.19 -0.65
CA ILE A 41 -4.03 -6.99 -0.14
C ILE A 41 -5.39 -7.39 0.42
N LYS A 42 -5.62 -7.08 1.69
CA LYS A 42 -6.94 -7.27 2.31
C LYS A 42 -7.96 -6.36 1.65
N ASN A 43 -9.21 -6.81 1.49
CA ASN A 43 -10.28 -6.05 0.84
C ASN A 43 -10.00 -5.62 -0.61
N ILE A 44 -9.11 -6.33 -1.33
CA ILE A 44 -8.75 -6.01 -2.73
C ILE A 44 -9.96 -5.96 -3.67
N LYS A 45 -11.01 -6.73 -3.39
CA LYS A 45 -12.27 -6.73 -4.16
C LYS A 45 -12.96 -5.36 -4.19
N THR A 46 -12.66 -4.49 -3.22
CA THR A 46 -13.17 -3.11 -3.21
C THR A 46 -12.56 -2.22 -4.28
N LEU A 47 -11.42 -2.64 -4.87
CA LEU A 47 -10.70 -1.97 -5.93
C LEU A 47 -11.00 -2.53 -7.33
N THR A 48 -11.73 -3.65 -7.42
CA THR A 48 -12.06 -4.33 -8.69
C THR A 48 -13.48 -4.06 -9.16
N GLY A 49 -13.72 -4.17 -10.47
CA GLY A 49 -15.07 -4.11 -11.05
C GLY A 49 -15.70 -2.71 -10.99
N ILE A 50 -14.85 -1.68 -10.96
CA ILE A 50 -15.28 -0.29 -10.95
C ILE A 50 -15.28 0.20 -12.40
N ASP A 51 -16.46 0.52 -12.92
CA ASP A 51 -16.60 1.33 -14.14
C ASP A 51 -16.06 2.74 -13.87
N GLU A 52 -15.36 3.34 -14.83
CA GLU A 52 -14.68 4.63 -14.70
C GLU A 52 -15.65 5.73 -14.23
N GLU A 53 -16.89 5.68 -14.72
CA GLU A 53 -17.97 6.60 -14.33
C GLU A 53 -18.39 6.41 -12.85
N LYS A 54 -18.39 5.16 -12.36
CA LYS A 54 -18.68 4.82 -10.95
C LYS A 54 -17.53 5.16 -10.02
N TYR A 55 -16.27 5.11 -10.48
CA TYR A 55 -15.10 5.54 -9.71
C TYR A 55 -15.18 7.03 -9.38
N GLN A 56 -15.42 7.85 -10.42
CA GLN A 56 -15.52 9.30 -10.30
C GLN A 56 -16.71 9.73 -9.43
N LYS A 57 -17.87 9.07 -9.60
CA LYS A 57 -19.11 9.43 -8.90
C LYS A 57 -19.13 9.03 -7.43
N ASN A 58 -18.59 7.85 -7.09
CA ASN A 58 -18.73 7.31 -5.73
C ASN A 58 -17.54 7.58 -4.81
N LYS A 59 -16.41 8.09 -5.33
CA LYS A 59 -15.14 8.25 -4.59
C LYS A 59 -14.94 7.10 -3.59
N ARG A 60 -15.16 5.86 -4.04
CA ARG A 60 -15.21 4.71 -3.13
C ARG A 60 -13.88 4.65 -2.39
N ARG A 61 -13.93 4.90 -1.08
CA ARG A 61 -12.76 4.80 -0.21
C ARG A 61 -12.46 3.33 -0.02
N PHE A 62 -11.20 2.97 -0.17
CA PHE A 62 -10.72 1.67 0.27
C PHE A 62 -11.13 1.48 1.73
N LYS A 63 -11.89 0.42 2.02
CA LYS A 63 -12.39 0.19 3.38
C LYS A 63 -11.25 -0.43 4.18
N GLU A 64 -10.67 0.36 5.07
CA GLU A 64 -9.79 -0.17 6.12
C GLU A 64 -10.62 -1.14 6.98
N SER A 65 -10.04 -2.29 7.31
CA SER A 65 -10.63 -3.14 8.35
C SER A 65 -10.20 -2.58 9.70
N ASP A 66 -11.16 -2.39 10.62
CA ASP A 66 -10.91 -1.93 11.99
C ASP A 66 -10.12 -2.94 12.85
N ASP A 67 -9.78 -4.12 12.31
CA ASP A 67 -9.04 -5.15 13.03
C ASP A 67 -7.66 -4.63 13.45
N GLU A 68 -7.48 -4.32 14.73
CA GLU A 68 -6.29 -3.66 15.28
C GLU A 68 -5.06 -4.58 15.41
N GLU A 69 -5.22 -5.91 15.36
CA GLU A 69 -4.09 -6.83 15.62
C GLU A 69 -3.28 -7.15 14.36
N ALA A 70 -2.14 -6.48 14.20
CA ALA A 70 -1.19 -6.71 13.10
C ALA A 70 -0.59 -8.15 13.06
N ALA A 71 -0.54 -8.83 14.21
CA ALA A 71 0.13 -10.13 14.35
C ALA A 71 -0.67 -11.30 13.73
N ASP A 72 -2.00 -11.29 13.82
CA ASP A 72 -2.85 -12.31 13.21
C ASP A 72 -3.05 -12.09 11.70
N LYS A 73 -2.77 -10.88 11.19
CA LYS A 73 -2.87 -10.52 9.76
C LYS A 73 -1.85 -11.26 8.89
N LEU A 74 -0.62 -11.47 9.37
CA LEU A 74 0.39 -12.19 8.57
C LEU A 74 0.04 -13.67 8.40
N LYS A 75 -0.65 -14.29 9.37
CA LYS A 75 -1.03 -15.70 9.32
C LYS A 75 -2.08 -16.00 8.26
N SER A 76 -2.96 -15.04 7.95
CA SER A 76 -3.98 -15.20 6.89
C SER A 76 -3.40 -15.05 5.48
N GLY A 77 -2.19 -14.49 5.35
CA GLY A 77 -1.57 -14.14 4.08
C GLY A 77 -2.09 -12.84 3.45
N GLU A 78 -2.96 -12.10 4.15
CA GLU A 78 -3.54 -10.85 3.69
C GLU A 78 -3.21 -9.70 4.65
N CYS A 79 -2.85 -8.54 4.12
CA CYS A 79 -2.50 -7.39 4.93
C CYS A 79 -3.17 -6.11 4.42
N ASN A 80 -3.47 -5.21 5.36
CA ASN A 80 -3.92 -3.85 5.04
C ASN A 80 -2.80 -3.05 4.39
N LEU A 81 -3.18 -2.14 3.50
CA LEU A 81 -2.29 -1.11 2.95
C LEU A 81 -2.00 -0.03 4.01
N GLU A 82 -0.82 0.59 3.94
CA GLU A 82 -0.44 1.66 4.86
C GLU A 82 -0.91 3.05 4.42
N LYS A 83 -2.00 3.52 5.03
CA LYS A 83 -2.76 4.71 4.64
C LYS A 83 -1.98 6.01 4.47
N ASN A 84 -0.82 6.17 5.12
CA ASN A 84 -0.01 7.38 5.00
C ASN A 84 0.92 7.39 3.76
N HIS A 85 0.93 6.32 2.94
CA HIS A 85 1.56 6.36 1.63
C HIS A 85 0.76 7.21 0.64
N SER A 86 1.47 7.89 -0.27
CA SER A 86 0.82 8.70 -1.31
C SER A 86 0.47 7.89 -2.56
N HIS A 87 1.22 6.83 -2.85
CA HIS A 87 1.02 5.99 -4.04
C HIS A 87 1.24 4.52 -3.73
N TYR A 88 0.66 3.67 -4.57
CA TYR A 88 0.84 2.21 -4.51
C TYR A 88 1.13 1.63 -5.88
N LEU A 89 2.08 0.69 -5.93
CA LEU A 89 2.30 -0.20 -7.05
C LEU A 89 1.91 -1.60 -6.61
N MET A 90 0.84 -2.13 -7.20
CA MET A 90 0.32 -3.46 -6.89
C MET A 90 0.80 -4.45 -7.94
N VAL A 91 1.70 -5.34 -7.54
CA VAL A 91 2.33 -6.32 -8.42
C VAL A 91 1.49 -7.60 -8.44
N ASP A 92 1.05 -8.02 -9.61
CA ASP A 92 0.31 -9.27 -9.80
C ASP A 92 1.21 -10.34 -10.42
N ASP A 93 1.13 -11.56 -9.87
CA ASP A 93 1.73 -12.79 -10.43
C ASP A 93 0.76 -13.98 -10.38
N GLY A 94 -0.54 -13.72 -10.18
CA GLY A 94 -1.58 -14.72 -10.07
C GLY A 94 -1.60 -15.49 -8.75
N ARG A 95 -0.66 -15.23 -7.83
CA ARG A 95 -0.61 -15.92 -6.53
C ARG A 95 -1.31 -15.10 -5.45
N TYR A 96 -2.05 -15.79 -4.60
CA TYR A 96 -2.68 -15.23 -3.41
C TYR A 96 -1.88 -15.59 -2.16
N ARG A 97 -1.96 -14.74 -1.13
CA ARG A 97 -1.34 -15.01 0.19
C ARG A 97 0.18 -15.16 0.14
N TYR A 98 0.82 -14.43 -0.78
CA TYR A 98 2.25 -14.42 -0.99
C TYR A 98 2.73 -12.98 -1.10
N PHE A 99 3.71 -12.59 -0.28
CA PHE A 99 4.07 -11.17 -0.09
C PHE A 99 5.30 -10.71 -0.88
N ASN A 100 6.08 -11.60 -1.49
CA ASN A 100 7.38 -11.24 -2.04
C ASN A 100 7.27 -10.38 -3.31
N THR A 101 7.80 -9.16 -3.27
CA THR A 101 7.90 -8.22 -4.40
C THR A 101 9.34 -7.87 -4.77
N GLU A 102 10.34 -8.50 -4.15
CA GLU A 102 11.76 -8.05 -4.21
C GLU A 102 12.28 -8.00 -5.65
N ASN A 103 12.02 -9.03 -6.47
CA ASN A 103 12.45 -9.04 -7.87
C ASN A 103 11.92 -7.84 -8.68
N PHE A 104 10.69 -7.40 -8.42
CA PHE A 104 10.13 -6.21 -9.09
C PHE A 104 10.76 -4.94 -8.53
N ARG A 105 10.85 -4.84 -7.20
CA ARG A 105 11.42 -3.68 -6.51
C ARG A 105 12.88 -3.43 -6.90
N THR A 106 13.72 -4.46 -6.92
CA THR A 106 15.13 -4.35 -7.31
C THR A 106 15.27 -3.83 -8.73
N ARG A 107 14.51 -4.38 -9.69
CA ARG A 107 14.53 -3.91 -11.08
C ARG A 107 14.04 -2.48 -11.20
N LEU A 108 12.99 -2.11 -10.48
CA LEU A 108 12.46 -0.74 -10.50
C LEU A 108 13.51 0.26 -10.00
N CYS A 109 14.17 -0.03 -8.88
CA CYS A 109 15.23 0.82 -8.35
C CYS A 109 16.40 0.96 -9.33
N GLN A 110 16.82 -0.13 -9.98
CA GLN A 110 17.88 -0.10 -11.00
C GLN A 110 17.55 0.77 -12.23
N HIS A 111 16.27 0.94 -12.58
CA HIS A 111 15.86 1.80 -13.69
C HIS A 111 15.68 3.27 -13.28
N MET A 112 15.68 3.57 -11.98
CA MET A 112 15.57 4.92 -11.44
C MET A 112 16.94 5.55 -11.12
N GLU A 113 18.01 4.77 -11.21
CA GLU A 113 19.42 5.19 -11.11
C GLU A 113 19.96 5.56 -12.50
#